data_AF-A0A852ZGZ7-F1
#
_entry.id   AF-A0A852ZGZ7-F1
#
_cell.length_a   1.000
_cell.length_b   1.000
_cell.length_c   1.000
_cell.angle_alpha   90.00
_cell.angle_beta   90.00
_cell.angle_gamma   90.00
#
_symmetry.space_group_name_H-M   'P 1'
#
loop_
_entity.id
_entity.type
_entity.pdbx_description
1 polymer ?
#
loop_
_entity_poly.entity_id
_entity_poly.type
_entity_poly.pdbx_seq_one_letter_code
_entity_poly.pdbx_strand_id
1 'polypeptide(L)'
;MNHHGSTGSRIPGRFVPAVALAARRVLLGIAVPASLAVAGCALPGTSTEALAAAPQARSAPGPVSGSVAGSVAGSVAGSVAWHRLPFWYARDGYVAREVSGTQRPFRSGQVTPRVDRGIHDAHGVRMVVIAGRQYDHPNFQANYGLENLESYELTGDRLYLDRALAQARRLRDRRVVSGGAWFHPYDFDFTLHRDSTEVMHGPWYSGLAQGKVLAFFTELARVTGKARWRKAADCTFAGFLQPPDARAPWVTLVDRNHLLWLVEYPFGSPRQADLVFNGHLSATFGLWDYYQLTHDRRALAMYDGAVTTVHRYRDSLRVRGGSSIYCLTHHSVATSSYHRMHSRQLIQLSLLTGSSEFAHLAQALVGDSPYPILSRPYVVDLAAGRHVGFSYDVATGKVTGTRTVTLKQATTGTTVRRMRLQGRGIYYRMGTGSPLVGTWVPEQAGLSMIRGLVSTVDFRTDRHASLVAGRTYTGHKYDSAGNRIATVKVIARANVGVTYDAAAWIRAVPHLRISSGRLRGYWVAQARLAKVA
;
A
#
# COMPACT_ATOMS: atom_id res chain seq x y z
N MET A 1 -15.70 -10.66 -3.54
CA MET A 1 -15.80 -11.11 -4.94
C MET A 1 -15.92 -12.62 -4.90
N ASN A 2 -17.10 -13.11 -5.23
CA ASN A 2 -17.46 -14.52 -5.24
C ASN A 2 -16.71 -15.25 -6.34
N HIS A 3 -16.21 -16.45 -6.06
CA HIS A 3 -16.14 -17.51 -7.06
C HIS A 3 -16.32 -18.88 -6.39
N HIS A 4 -17.49 -19.48 -6.67
CA HIS A 4 -17.70 -20.94 -6.73
C HIS A 4 -16.59 -21.55 -7.61
N GLY A 5 -15.96 -22.67 -7.26
CA GLY A 5 -16.57 -23.96 -6.98
C GLY A 5 -16.70 -24.71 -8.30
N SER A 6 -15.69 -25.52 -8.66
CA SER A 6 -15.86 -26.57 -9.67
C SER A 6 -15.50 -27.92 -9.05
N THR A 7 -16.46 -28.82 -9.16
CA THR A 7 -16.45 -30.21 -8.74
C THR A 7 -16.22 -31.11 -9.95
N GLY A 8 -15.51 -32.21 -9.77
CA GLY A 8 -15.74 -33.43 -10.56
C GLY A 8 -14.48 -34.15 -11.04
N SER A 9 -14.07 -35.19 -10.31
CA SER A 9 -13.99 -36.55 -10.86
C SER A 9 -13.73 -37.55 -9.73
N ARG A 10 -14.65 -38.52 -9.57
CA ARG A 10 -14.54 -39.69 -8.68
C ARG A 10 -13.98 -40.86 -9.48
N ILE A 11 -13.09 -41.65 -8.89
CA ILE A 11 -13.00 -43.11 -9.12
C ILE A 11 -12.72 -43.80 -7.75
N PRO A 12 -13.35 -44.95 -7.45
CA PRO A 12 -13.41 -45.53 -6.11
C PRO A 12 -12.36 -46.63 -5.86
N GLY A 13 -12.01 -46.86 -4.60
CA GLY A 13 -11.18 -47.98 -4.13
C GLY A 13 -11.56 -48.37 -2.70
N ARG A 14 -11.63 -49.67 -2.43
CA ARG A 14 -12.40 -50.37 -1.38
C ARG A 14 -11.72 -50.45 0.00
N PHE A 15 -12.57 -50.51 1.04
CA PHE A 15 -12.57 -51.28 2.30
C PHE A 15 -11.26 -51.56 3.06
N VAL A 16 -11.26 -51.35 4.40
CA VAL A 16 -11.51 -52.34 5.49
C VAL A 16 -11.53 -51.59 6.85
N PRO A 17 -12.30 -52.02 7.88
CA PRO A 17 -12.61 -51.22 9.08
C PRO A 17 -11.72 -51.56 10.28
N ALA A 18 -11.58 -50.63 11.24
CA ALA A 18 -11.13 -50.96 12.59
C ALA A 18 -11.66 -49.99 13.65
N VAL A 19 -12.60 -50.51 14.43
CA VAL A 19 -12.66 -50.51 15.91
C VAL A 19 -12.50 -49.18 16.65
N ALA A 20 -13.60 -48.80 17.29
CA ALA A 20 -13.67 -47.81 18.37
C ALA A 20 -12.81 -48.23 19.58
N LEU A 21 -12.08 -47.27 20.15
CA LEU A 21 -11.75 -47.31 21.57
C LEU A 21 -11.95 -45.93 22.18
N ALA A 22 -12.90 -45.88 23.10
CA ALA A 22 -13.14 -44.78 24.00
C ALA A 22 -12.01 -44.72 25.04
N ALA A 23 -11.53 -43.52 25.33
CA ALA A 23 -10.80 -43.24 26.56
C ALA A 23 -11.22 -41.87 27.11
N ARG A 24 -12.15 -41.90 28.07
CA ARG A 24 -12.36 -40.85 29.07
C ARG A 24 -11.13 -40.76 29.97
N ARG A 25 -10.68 -39.53 30.25
CA ARG A 25 -10.13 -39.04 31.53
C ARG A 25 -9.73 -37.57 31.30
N VAL A 26 -9.78 -36.62 32.23
CA VAL A 26 -10.39 -36.42 33.55
C VAL A 26 -10.25 -34.89 33.73
N LEU A 27 -11.30 -34.18 34.14
CA LEU A 27 -11.17 -32.78 34.55
C LEU A 27 -10.39 -32.71 35.87
N LEU A 28 -9.34 -31.91 35.91
CA LEU A 28 -8.79 -31.36 37.15
C LEU A 28 -8.70 -29.85 36.98
N GLY A 29 -9.59 -29.17 37.70
CA GLY A 29 -9.63 -27.73 37.80
C GLY A 29 -8.48 -27.21 38.65
N ILE A 30 -7.93 -26.08 38.23
CA ILE A 30 -7.18 -25.18 39.10
C ILE A 30 -7.79 -23.79 38.89
N ALA A 31 -8.50 -23.33 39.91
CA ALA A 31 -8.90 -21.94 40.04
C ALA A 31 -7.66 -21.11 40.38
N VAL A 32 -7.42 -20.04 39.61
CA VAL A 32 -6.45 -18.99 39.94
C VAL A 32 -7.21 -17.68 40.11
N PRO A 33 -7.05 -16.95 41.22
CA PRO A 33 -7.84 -15.77 41.51
C PRO A 33 -7.51 -14.62 40.54
N ALA A 34 -8.57 -13.96 40.10
CA ALA A 34 -8.51 -12.71 39.35
C ALA A 34 -7.96 -11.60 40.24
N SER A 35 -6.77 -11.09 39.91
CA SER A 35 -6.31 -9.77 40.33
C SER A 35 -6.16 -8.91 39.09
N LEU A 36 -7.12 -8.00 38.90
CA LEU A 36 -7.09 -6.92 37.92
C LEU A 36 -6.00 -5.91 38.31
N ALA A 37 -4.75 -6.20 37.97
CA ALA A 37 -3.72 -5.19 37.94
C ALA A 37 -3.87 -4.40 36.64
N VAL A 38 -4.23 -3.11 36.76
CA VAL A 38 -4.13 -2.13 35.68
C VAL A 38 -2.64 -1.88 35.42
N ALA A 39 -1.99 -2.78 34.68
CA ALA A 39 -0.66 -2.54 34.17
C ALA A 39 -0.74 -1.40 33.14
N GLY A 40 -0.29 -0.21 33.54
CA GLY A 40 0.04 0.85 32.61
C GLY A 40 1.06 0.34 31.59
N CYS A 41 1.02 0.86 30.36
CA CYS A 41 2.12 0.70 29.40
C CYS A 41 3.32 1.47 29.97
N ALA A 42 3.98 0.91 30.97
CA ALA A 42 5.22 1.45 31.49
C ALA A 42 6.27 1.19 30.41
N LEU A 43 6.51 2.21 29.59
CA LEU A 43 7.83 2.35 29.00
C LEU A 43 8.83 2.30 30.18
N PRO A 44 9.92 1.55 30.09
CA PRO A 44 10.91 1.53 31.17
C PRO A 44 11.32 2.98 31.49
N GLY A 45 11.02 3.46 32.71
CA GLY A 45 11.51 4.74 33.23
C GLY A 45 10.51 5.88 33.49
N THR A 46 9.23 5.66 33.83
CA THR A 46 8.36 6.76 34.30
C THR A 46 7.86 6.54 35.72
N SER A 47 8.35 7.36 36.66
CA SER A 47 7.81 7.52 38.01
C SER A 47 6.58 8.43 37.98
N THR A 48 5.57 8.06 38.77
CA THR A 48 4.28 8.74 38.92
C THR A 48 4.39 9.97 39.80
N GLU A 49 3.96 11.14 39.32
CA GLU A 49 3.53 12.24 40.19
C GLU A 49 2.20 12.85 39.73
N ALA A 50 1.50 13.39 40.72
CA ALA A 50 0.06 13.39 40.88
C ALA A 50 -0.69 14.53 40.18
N LEU A 51 -2.00 14.29 40.00
CA LEU A 51 -3.02 15.24 39.56
C LEU A 51 -3.16 16.45 40.49
N ALA A 52 -3.30 17.65 39.90
CA ALA A 52 -3.94 18.80 40.53
C ALA A 52 -4.97 19.44 39.56
N ALA A 53 -5.97 20.07 40.16
CA ALA A 53 -7.32 20.31 39.67
C ALA A 53 -7.49 21.36 38.56
N ALA A 54 -8.62 21.25 37.86
CA ALA A 54 -9.19 22.27 36.98
C ALA A 54 -9.75 23.48 37.74
N PRO A 55 -10.10 24.55 37.00
CA PRO A 55 -11.47 25.06 37.13
C PRO A 55 -12.19 25.28 35.80
N GLN A 56 -13.52 25.37 35.92
CA GLN A 56 -14.56 25.47 34.90
C GLN A 56 -14.68 26.90 34.31
N ALA A 57 -15.18 27.03 33.05
CA ALA A 57 -16.51 27.60 32.73
C ALA A 57 -16.64 28.24 31.31
N ARG A 58 -17.74 27.87 30.63
CA ARG A 58 -18.70 28.68 29.81
C ARG A 58 -18.41 29.15 28.36
N SER A 59 -19.12 28.48 27.44
CA SER A 59 -20.10 28.94 26.42
C SER A 59 -19.80 30.01 25.33
N ALA A 60 -20.00 29.56 24.07
CA ALA A 60 -20.56 30.16 22.84
C ALA A 60 -19.78 31.23 22.02
N PRO A 61 -19.71 31.12 20.66
CA PRO A 61 -19.03 32.07 19.80
C PRO A 61 -19.97 33.05 19.08
N GLY A 62 -19.51 34.29 18.88
CA GLY A 62 -20.01 35.25 17.88
C GLY A 62 -18.82 35.85 17.09
N PRO A 63 -18.98 36.23 15.81
CA PRO A 63 -17.86 36.52 14.92
C PRO A 63 -17.56 38.01 14.84
N VAL A 64 -16.29 38.42 15.01
CA VAL A 64 -15.78 39.68 14.44
C VAL A 64 -14.30 39.55 14.07
N SER A 65 -14.02 39.98 12.85
CA SER A 65 -12.75 40.22 12.17
C SER A 65 -11.77 41.13 12.92
N GLY A 66 -10.47 40.85 12.78
CA GLY A 66 -9.40 41.79 13.14
C GLY A 66 -8.02 41.12 13.10
N SER A 67 -7.17 41.53 12.15
CA SER A 67 -5.77 41.12 12.03
C SER A 67 -4.90 41.78 13.09
N VAL A 68 -4.15 41.01 13.89
CA VAL A 68 -2.89 41.46 14.51
C VAL A 68 -1.93 40.27 14.61
N ALA A 69 -0.72 40.47 14.09
CA ALA A 69 0.41 39.57 14.24
C ALA A 69 0.87 39.52 15.71
N GLY A 70 1.03 38.32 16.25
CA GLY A 70 1.58 38.08 17.57
C GLY A 70 1.98 36.62 17.72
N SER A 71 3.26 36.33 17.46
CA SER A 71 3.86 35.02 17.67
C SER A 71 3.94 34.70 19.17
N VAL A 72 3.20 33.71 19.62
CA VAL A 72 3.44 33.05 20.91
C VAL A 72 3.69 31.58 20.63
N ALA A 73 4.94 31.27 20.29
CA ALA A 73 5.43 29.89 20.24
C ALA A 73 5.76 29.44 21.67
N GLY A 74 4.75 28.97 22.40
CA GLY A 74 4.96 28.20 23.62
C GLY A 74 5.28 26.75 23.25
N SER A 75 6.55 26.43 23.01
CA SER A 75 6.98 25.04 22.86
C SER A 75 7.03 24.38 24.24
N VAL A 76 6.05 23.53 24.54
CA VAL A 76 6.22 22.53 25.60
C VAL A 76 7.02 21.39 25.00
N ALA A 77 8.31 21.62 24.79
CA ALA A 77 9.26 20.57 24.43
C ALA A 77 9.65 19.82 25.71
N GLY A 78 8.77 18.92 26.15
CA GLY A 78 9.16 17.89 27.11
C GLY A 78 10.17 16.97 26.43
N SER A 79 11.46 17.16 26.69
CA SER A 79 12.50 16.25 26.23
C SER A 79 12.38 14.94 27.01
N VAL A 80 11.64 13.98 26.46
CA VAL A 80 11.70 12.59 26.93
C VAL A 80 13.15 12.13 26.76
N ALA A 81 13.78 11.69 27.85
CA ALA A 81 15.13 11.14 27.83
C ALA A 81 15.21 10.04 26.77
N TRP A 82 16.18 10.17 25.85
CA TRP A 82 16.43 9.17 24.83
C TRP A 82 16.96 7.89 25.46
N HIS A 83 16.11 6.89 25.60
CA HIS A 83 16.58 5.51 25.64
C HIS A 83 16.89 5.08 24.20
N ARG A 84 18.09 4.52 23.99
CA ARG A 84 18.48 3.92 22.71
C ARG A 84 17.46 2.84 22.33
N LEU A 85 17.31 2.58 21.02
CA LEU A 85 16.52 1.44 20.55
C LEU A 85 17.02 0.14 21.21
N PRO A 86 16.12 -0.81 21.51
CA PRO A 86 16.48 -2.04 22.21
C PRO A 86 17.27 -3.04 21.35
N PHE A 87 17.39 -2.78 20.05
CA PHE A 87 18.18 -3.58 19.10
C PHE A 87 18.76 -2.68 18.00
N TRP A 88 19.81 -3.17 17.34
CA TRP A 88 20.54 -2.43 16.30
C TRP A 88 20.22 -2.95 14.89
N TYR A 89 20.20 -2.03 13.92
CA TYR A 89 20.05 -2.28 12.49
C TYR A 89 20.62 -1.10 11.70
N ALA A 90 20.88 -1.32 10.41
CA ALA A 90 21.37 -0.32 9.49
C ALA A 90 20.31 0.76 9.18
N ARG A 91 20.79 2.00 9.05
CA ARG A 91 19.99 3.20 8.76
C ARG A 91 20.79 4.08 7.81
N ASP A 92 20.15 4.53 6.74
CA ASP A 92 20.76 5.39 5.71
C ASP A 92 20.49 6.89 5.99
N GLY A 93 19.77 7.22 7.06
CA GLY A 93 19.49 8.61 7.45
C GLY A 93 18.27 9.20 6.75
N TYR A 94 17.30 8.38 6.36
CA TYR A 94 16.06 8.84 5.76
C TYR A 94 15.24 9.67 6.74
N VAL A 95 14.88 10.88 6.32
CA VAL A 95 13.97 11.75 7.07
C VAL A 95 12.52 11.38 6.77
N ALA A 96 11.65 11.54 7.77
CA ALA A 96 10.21 11.52 7.59
C ALA A 96 9.72 12.95 7.25
N ARG A 97 9.60 13.26 5.95
CA ARG A 97 9.08 14.55 5.51
C ARG A 97 7.63 14.70 5.91
N GLU A 98 7.27 15.88 6.39
CA GLU A 98 5.89 16.23 6.66
C GLU A 98 5.11 16.42 5.34
N VAL A 99 3.95 15.80 5.27
CA VAL A 99 2.98 15.96 4.18
C VAL A 99 1.57 16.05 4.77
N SER A 100 0.66 16.76 4.09
CA SER A 100 -0.64 17.10 4.63
C SER A 100 -1.80 16.67 3.74
N GLY A 101 -3.02 16.72 4.29
CA GLY A 101 -4.25 16.40 3.56
C GLY A 101 -4.20 15.04 2.87
N THR A 102 -4.56 15.01 1.59
CA THR A 102 -4.65 13.77 0.82
C THR A 102 -3.29 13.16 0.52
N GLN A 103 -2.17 13.88 0.66
CA GLN A 103 -0.81 13.37 0.42
C GLN A 103 -0.35 12.36 1.49
N ARG A 104 -0.99 12.36 2.65
CA ARG A 104 -0.69 11.45 3.75
C ARG A 104 -0.97 10.00 3.36
N PRO A 105 -0.31 9.02 4.02
CA PRO A 105 -0.58 7.61 3.78
C PRO A 105 -2.05 7.27 4.05
N PHE A 106 -2.55 6.25 3.34
CA PHE A 106 -3.90 5.71 3.53
C PHE A 106 -5.05 6.70 3.26
N ARG A 107 -4.74 7.80 2.58
CA ARG A 107 -5.71 8.80 2.13
C ARG A 107 -6.00 8.63 0.64
N SER A 108 -7.28 8.69 0.30
CA SER A 108 -7.80 8.54 -1.06
C SER A 108 -8.26 9.85 -1.69
N GLY A 109 -8.52 10.86 -0.85
CA GLY A 109 -9.20 12.10 -1.23
C GLY A 109 -10.67 11.89 -1.64
N GLN A 110 -11.27 10.76 -1.27
CA GLN A 110 -12.65 10.42 -1.61
C GLN A 110 -13.46 10.20 -0.34
N VAL A 111 -14.74 10.60 -0.39
CA VAL A 111 -15.69 10.37 0.68
C VAL A 111 -16.26 8.95 0.54
N THR A 112 -16.13 8.15 1.60
CA THR A 112 -16.71 6.80 1.65
C THR A 112 -18.23 6.87 1.54
N PRO A 113 -18.90 5.96 0.80
CA PRO A 113 -20.34 5.94 0.70
C PRO A 113 -21.05 5.87 2.06
N ARG A 114 -22.17 6.58 2.21
CA ARG A 114 -23.00 6.48 3.42
C ARG A 114 -23.49 5.05 3.66
N VAL A 115 -23.77 4.30 2.60
CA VAL A 115 -24.12 2.87 2.69
C VAL A 115 -22.88 2.04 2.33
N ASP A 116 -22.26 1.43 3.34
CA ASP A 116 -21.18 0.46 3.14
C ASP A 116 -21.78 -0.94 2.96
N ARG A 117 -21.36 -1.63 1.89
CA ARG A 117 -21.80 -2.99 1.55
C ARG A 117 -20.90 -4.08 2.16
N GLY A 118 -19.85 -3.68 2.88
CA GLY A 118 -19.01 -4.61 3.63
C GLY A 118 -19.77 -5.36 4.73
N ILE A 119 -19.19 -6.49 5.17
CA ILE A 119 -19.73 -7.25 6.31
C ILE A 119 -19.41 -6.49 7.60
N HIS A 120 -20.43 -6.33 8.44
CA HIS A 120 -20.30 -5.74 9.76
C HIS A 120 -20.99 -6.59 10.82
N ASP A 121 -20.54 -6.45 12.07
CA ASP A 121 -21.32 -6.92 13.21
C ASP A 121 -22.46 -5.94 13.58
N ALA A 122 -23.22 -6.29 14.63
CA ALA A 122 -24.33 -5.47 15.12
C ALA A 122 -23.90 -4.08 15.64
N HIS A 123 -22.61 -3.87 15.92
CA HIS A 123 -22.05 -2.60 16.36
C HIS A 123 -21.47 -1.77 15.21
N GLY A 124 -21.62 -2.24 13.96
CA GLY A 124 -21.08 -1.58 12.79
C GLY A 124 -19.56 -1.73 12.65
N VAL A 125 -18.95 -2.69 13.34
CA VAL A 125 -17.54 -3.03 13.20
C VAL A 125 -17.33 -3.83 11.93
N ARG A 126 -16.30 -3.52 11.14
CA ARG A 126 -15.96 -4.23 9.90
C ARG A 126 -15.43 -5.62 10.23
N MET A 127 -15.98 -6.64 9.56
CA MET A 127 -15.66 -8.05 9.82
C MET A 127 -15.25 -8.78 8.54
N VAL A 128 -14.70 -9.98 8.71
CA VAL A 128 -14.44 -10.93 7.62
C VAL A 128 -15.23 -12.22 7.86
N VAL A 129 -15.64 -12.89 6.78
CA VAL A 129 -16.24 -14.23 6.85
C VAL A 129 -15.25 -15.25 6.31
N ILE A 130 -14.92 -16.24 7.14
CA ILE A 130 -14.00 -17.34 6.81
C ILE A 130 -14.73 -18.64 7.13
N ALA A 131 -14.86 -19.52 6.13
CA ALA A 131 -15.59 -20.78 6.24
C ALA A 131 -17.00 -20.63 6.87
N GLY A 132 -17.73 -19.59 6.48
CA GLY A 132 -19.09 -19.31 6.97
C GLY A 132 -19.18 -18.66 8.36
N ARG A 133 -18.06 -18.49 9.06
CA ARG A 133 -18.00 -17.83 10.37
C ARG A 133 -17.42 -16.42 10.27
N GLN A 134 -17.98 -15.50 11.04
CA GLN A 134 -17.52 -14.12 11.12
C GLN A 134 -16.37 -13.97 12.13
N TYR A 135 -15.33 -13.25 11.75
CA TYR A 135 -14.15 -12.95 12.57
C TYR A 135 -13.79 -11.46 12.55
N ASP A 136 -13.16 -11.00 13.62
CA ASP A 136 -12.45 -9.73 13.64
C ASP A 136 -11.27 -9.78 12.68
N HIS A 137 -10.99 -8.65 12.04
CA HIS A 137 -9.87 -8.51 11.12
C HIS A 137 -9.21 -7.15 11.32
N PRO A 138 -8.18 -7.02 12.18
CA PRO A 138 -7.67 -5.73 12.62
C PRO A 138 -7.22 -4.82 11.47
N ASN A 139 -6.63 -5.36 10.40
CA ASN A 139 -6.31 -4.58 9.21
C ASN A 139 -7.57 -4.00 8.51
N PHE A 140 -8.66 -4.76 8.37
CA PHE A 140 -9.88 -4.26 7.72
C PHE A 140 -10.58 -3.22 8.59
N GLN A 141 -10.60 -3.42 9.91
CA GLN A 141 -11.13 -2.47 10.87
C GLN A 141 -10.34 -1.16 10.86
N ALA A 142 -9.01 -1.23 10.86
CA ALA A 142 -8.15 -0.04 10.77
C ALA A 142 -8.30 0.69 9.42
N ASN A 143 -8.34 -0.04 8.29
CA ASN A 143 -8.54 0.57 6.98
C ASN A 143 -9.89 1.30 6.90
N TYR A 144 -10.97 0.64 7.30
CA TYR A 144 -12.29 1.26 7.30
C TYR A 144 -12.35 2.44 8.29
N GLY A 145 -11.69 2.32 9.43
CA GLY A 145 -11.54 3.42 10.39
C GLY A 145 -10.85 4.66 9.78
N LEU A 146 -9.72 4.46 9.07
CA LEU A 146 -8.98 5.52 8.38
C LEU A 146 -9.80 6.16 7.25
N GLU A 147 -10.49 5.36 6.44
CA GLU A 147 -11.37 5.85 5.36
C GLU A 147 -12.52 6.70 5.89
N ASN A 148 -13.14 6.28 7.00
CA ASN A 148 -14.19 7.07 7.66
C ASN A 148 -13.60 8.32 8.30
N LEU A 149 -12.41 8.26 8.89
CA LEU A 149 -11.77 9.44 9.45
C LEU A 149 -11.43 10.47 8.36
N GLU A 150 -10.98 10.02 7.18
CA GLU A 150 -10.83 10.88 6.00
C GLU A 150 -12.14 11.51 5.57
N SER A 151 -13.21 10.71 5.49
CA SER A 151 -14.53 11.20 5.12
C SER A 151 -15.04 12.25 6.11
N TYR A 152 -14.80 12.06 7.42
CA TYR A 152 -15.13 13.06 8.44
C TYR A 152 -14.34 14.36 8.25
N GLU A 153 -13.03 14.29 7.98
CA GLU A 153 -12.23 15.49 7.75
C GLU A 153 -12.63 16.24 6.46
N LEU A 154 -13.06 15.52 5.42
CA LEU A 154 -13.51 16.11 4.15
C LEU A 154 -14.90 16.75 4.24
N THR A 155 -15.77 16.28 5.14
CA THR A 155 -17.20 16.65 5.14
C THR A 155 -17.70 17.31 6.42
N GLY A 156 -17.02 17.09 7.55
CA GLY A 156 -17.50 17.43 8.89
C GLY A 156 -18.61 16.51 9.42
N ASP A 157 -19.08 15.51 8.66
CA ASP A 157 -20.23 14.69 9.04
C ASP A 157 -19.86 13.64 10.09
N ARG A 158 -20.48 13.79 11.26
CA ARG A 158 -20.24 12.96 12.44
C ARG A 158 -20.56 11.47 12.24
N LEU A 159 -21.41 11.09 11.27
CA LEU A 159 -21.63 9.69 10.90
C LEU A 159 -20.30 8.95 10.70
N TYR A 160 -19.39 9.56 9.96
CA TYR A 160 -18.11 8.94 9.64
C TYR A 160 -17.21 8.86 10.88
N LEU A 161 -17.19 9.89 11.71
CA LEU A 161 -16.44 9.84 12.98
C LEU A 161 -16.97 8.74 13.90
N ASP A 162 -18.29 8.57 14.01
CA ASP A 162 -18.88 7.54 14.87
C ASP A 162 -18.55 6.12 14.38
N ARG A 163 -18.50 5.91 13.05
CA ARG A 163 -18.03 4.65 12.44
C ARG A 163 -16.57 4.37 12.72
N ALA A 164 -15.70 5.38 12.58
CA ALA A 164 -14.30 5.26 12.94
C ALA A 164 -14.15 4.91 14.43
N LEU A 165 -14.85 5.62 15.31
CA LEU A 165 -14.83 5.35 16.75
C LEU A 165 -15.30 3.93 17.10
N ALA A 166 -16.24 3.34 16.34
CA ALA A 166 -16.65 1.94 16.52
C ALA A 166 -15.50 0.97 16.25
N GLN A 167 -14.78 1.14 15.14
CA GLN A 167 -13.60 0.31 14.83
C GLN A 167 -12.51 0.45 15.91
N ALA A 168 -12.24 1.69 16.33
CA ALA A 168 -11.21 2.00 17.31
C ALA A 168 -11.51 1.41 18.69
N ARG A 169 -12.78 1.44 19.12
CA ARG A 169 -13.22 0.77 20.35
C ARG A 169 -12.98 -0.73 20.26
N ARG A 170 -13.39 -1.38 19.17
CA ARG A 170 -13.18 -2.82 18.98
C ARG A 170 -11.70 -3.19 19.07
N LEU A 171 -10.85 -2.53 18.28
CA LEU A 171 -9.40 -2.77 18.24
C LEU A 171 -8.77 -2.61 19.62
N ARG A 172 -9.14 -1.56 20.35
CA ARG A 172 -8.66 -1.35 21.72
C ARG A 172 -9.13 -2.46 22.64
N ASP A 173 -10.40 -2.81 22.63
CA ASP A 173 -10.98 -3.75 23.60
C ASP A 173 -10.47 -5.19 23.36
N ARG A 174 -10.11 -5.50 22.10
CA ARG A 174 -9.61 -6.80 21.64
C ARG A 174 -8.09 -7.00 21.68
N ARG A 175 -7.35 -5.95 21.99
CA ARG A 175 -5.88 -5.98 22.07
C ARG A 175 -5.39 -7.11 22.97
N VAL A 176 -4.21 -7.65 22.64
CA VAL A 176 -3.42 -8.49 23.54
C VAL A 176 -2.28 -7.64 24.09
N VAL A 177 -2.05 -7.71 25.40
CA VAL A 177 -0.93 -7.01 26.03
C VAL A 177 0.22 -8.00 26.24
N SER A 178 1.39 -7.69 25.68
CA SER A 178 2.62 -8.46 25.85
C SER A 178 3.79 -7.50 26.03
N GLY A 179 4.64 -7.72 27.05
CA GLY A 179 5.78 -6.83 27.35
C GLY A 179 5.41 -5.35 27.46
N GLY A 180 4.21 -5.04 27.96
CA GLY A 180 3.67 -3.67 28.05
C GLY A 180 3.15 -3.06 26.74
N ALA A 181 3.33 -3.73 25.60
CA ALA A 181 2.84 -3.30 24.29
C ALA A 181 1.47 -3.91 23.96
N TRP A 182 0.75 -3.27 23.03
CA TRP A 182 -0.52 -3.75 22.51
C TRP A 182 -0.34 -4.39 21.14
N PHE A 183 -0.82 -5.60 20.98
CA PHE A 183 -0.88 -6.33 19.72
C PHE A 183 -2.33 -6.59 19.32
N HIS A 184 -2.59 -6.65 18.01
CA HIS A 184 -3.94 -6.76 17.46
C HIS A 184 -4.13 -8.14 16.81
N PRO A 185 -4.83 -9.08 17.49
CA PRO A 185 -4.85 -10.49 17.11
C PRO A 185 -5.79 -10.78 15.93
N TYR A 186 -5.45 -11.86 15.22
CA TYR A 186 -6.30 -12.60 14.30
C TYR A 186 -6.64 -13.96 14.91
N ASP A 187 -7.91 -14.23 15.21
CA ASP A 187 -8.32 -15.50 15.87
C ASP A 187 -8.80 -16.57 14.88
N PHE A 188 -8.26 -16.57 13.67
CA PHE A 188 -8.59 -17.57 12.67
C PHE A 188 -7.31 -18.13 12.08
N ASP A 189 -7.40 -19.37 11.60
CA ASP A 189 -6.27 -20.01 10.95
C ASP A 189 -6.02 -19.42 9.56
N PHE A 190 -4.75 -19.18 9.25
CA PHE A 190 -4.33 -18.62 7.98
C PHE A 190 -3.26 -19.50 7.32
N THR A 191 -3.60 -20.05 6.16
CA THR A 191 -2.66 -20.81 5.32
C THR A 191 -1.79 -19.85 4.51
N LEU A 192 -0.56 -19.64 4.98
CA LEU A 192 0.39 -18.72 4.40
C LEU A 192 0.73 -19.14 2.97
N HIS A 193 0.63 -18.20 2.02
CA HIS A 193 0.89 -18.42 0.60
C HIS A 193 0.15 -19.61 -0.05
N ARG A 194 -0.96 -20.08 0.56
CA ARG A 194 -1.68 -21.30 0.16
C ARG A 194 -0.86 -22.59 0.29
N ASP A 195 0.19 -22.56 1.09
CA ASP A 195 0.95 -23.74 1.48
C ASP A 195 0.31 -24.36 2.73
N SER A 196 -0.28 -25.54 2.58
CA SER A 196 -0.93 -26.25 3.69
C SER A 196 0.05 -26.69 4.78
N THR A 197 1.37 -26.62 4.54
CA THR A 197 2.41 -26.88 5.55
C THR A 197 2.73 -25.65 6.40
N GLU A 198 2.31 -24.45 5.98
CA GLU A 198 2.53 -23.19 6.69
C GLU A 198 1.20 -22.58 7.17
N VAL A 199 0.61 -23.20 8.20
CA VAL A 199 -0.62 -22.69 8.82
C VAL A 199 -0.29 -21.88 10.07
N MET A 200 -0.68 -20.60 10.07
CA MET A 200 -0.69 -19.77 11.26
C MET A 200 -1.98 -20.02 12.03
N HIS A 201 -1.88 -20.65 13.19
CA HIS A 201 -3.03 -20.87 14.05
C HIS A 201 -3.37 -19.63 14.87
N GLY A 202 -4.67 -19.35 15.05
CA GLY A 202 -5.11 -18.23 15.88
C GLY A 202 -4.81 -18.44 17.38
N PRO A 203 -4.51 -17.38 18.16
CA PRO A 203 -4.30 -16.00 17.71
C PRO A 203 -2.92 -15.80 17.08
N TRP A 204 -2.88 -15.13 15.93
CA TRP A 204 -1.63 -14.65 15.33
C TRP A 204 -1.66 -13.13 15.09
N TYR A 205 -0.51 -12.54 14.76
CA TYR A 205 -0.31 -11.09 14.67
C TYR A 205 0.36 -10.71 13.36
N SER A 206 0.23 -9.45 12.96
CA SER A 206 0.78 -8.98 11.67
C SER A 206 1.34 -7.58 11.79
N GLY A 207 2.55 -7.36 11.28
CA GLY A 207 3.16 -6.03 11.18
C GLY A 207 2.36 -5.08 10.29
N LEU A 208 1.73 -5.60 9.22
CA LEU A 208 0.80 -4.84 8.38
C LEU A 208 -0.36 -4.31 9.24
N ALA A 209 -1.02 -5.20 9.97
CA ALA A 209 -2.14 -4.82 10.83
C ALA A 209 -1.70 -3.88 11.94
N GLN A 210 -0.58 -4.18 12.60
CA GLN A 210 -0.01 -3.37 13.66
C GLN A 210 0.25 -1.94 13.19
N GLY A 211 0.82 -1.76 12.00
CA GLY A 211 1.10 -0.44 11.44
C GLY A 211 -0.16 0.31 11.00
N LYS A 212 -1.15 -0.40 10.45
CA LYS A 212 -2.45 0.19 10.11
C LYS A 212 -3.22 0.65 11.35
N VAL A 213 -3.20 -0.16 12.40
CA VAL A 213 -3.83 0.21 13.67
C VAL A 213 -3.06 1.36 14.35
N LEU A 214 -1.73 1.38 14.26
CA LEU A 214 -0.92 2.50 14.74
C LEU A 214 -1.29 3.80 14.02
N ALA A 215 -1.31 3.79 12.68
CA ALA A 215 -1.76 4.93 11.88
C ALA A 215 -3.16 5.39 12.28
N PHE A 216 -4.07 4.43 12.45
CA PHE A 216 -5.46 4.73 12.78
C PHE A 216 -5.63 5.37 14.16
N PHE A 217 -5.03 4.81 15.21
CA PHE A 217 -5.09 5.42 16.55
C PHE A 217 -4.38 6.78 16.60
N THR A 218 -3.26 6.92 15.90
CA THR A 218 -2.54 8.19 15.76
C THR A 218 -3.44 9.26 15.14
N GLU A 219 -4.07 8.94 14.02
CA GLU A 219 -4.95 9.90 13.34
C GLU A 219 -6.20 10.22 14.14
N LEU A 220 -6.78 9.23 14.82
CA LEU A 220 -7.90 9.46 15.71
C LEU A 220 -7.52 10.34 16.90
N ALA A 221 -6.30 10.21 17.43
CA ALA A 221 -5.78 11.10 18.47
C ALA A 221 -5.63 12.53 17.95
N ARG A 222 -5.07 12.72 16.75
CA ARG A 222 -4.93 14.03 16.12
C ARG A 222 -6.28 14.70 15.88
N VAL A 223 -7.24 13.97 15.30
CA VAL A 223 -8.56 14.54 14.94
C VAL A 223 -9.42 14.84 16.16
N THR A 224 -9.37 14.00 17.21
CA THR A 224 -10.28 14.14 18.37
C THR A 224 -9.65 14.82 19.58
N GLY A 225 -8.32 14.94 19.65
CA GLY A 225 -7.59 15.44 20.81
C GLY A 225 -7.69 14.55 22.07
N LYS A 226 -8.32 13.37 21.99
CA LYS A 226 -8.59 12.54 23.18
C LYS A 226 -7.37 11.71 23.56
N ALA A 227 -6.85 11.94 24.78
CA ALA A 227 -5.67 11.26 25.33
C ALA A 227 -5.72 9.72 25.26
N ARG A 228 -6.91 9.11 25.36
CA ARG A 228 -7.07 7.65 25.26
C ARG A 228 -6.61 7.07 23.91
N TRP A 229 -6.75 7.83 22.82
CA TRP A 229 -6.32 7.38 21.49
C TRP A 229 -4.83 7.59 21.30
N ARG A 230 -4.27 8.65 21.89
CA ARG A 230 -2.82 8.83 21.99
C ARG A 230 -2.19 7.65 22.74
N LYS A 231 -2.71 7.30 23.92
CA LYS A 231 -2.27 6.13 24.69
C LYS A 231 -2.37 4.83 23.88
N ALA A 232 -3.45 4.63 23.11
CA ALA A 232 -3.59 3.47 22.25
C ALA A 232 -2.52 3.41 21.16
N ALA A 233 -2.19 4.56 20.55
CA ALA A 233 -1.10 4.68 19.59
C ALA A 233 0.26 4.38 20.25
N ASP A 234 0.55 4.97 21.41
CA ASP A 234 1.81 4.77 22.14
C ASP A 234 2.02 3.29 22.51
N CYS A 235 0.98 2.62 23.05
CA CYS A 235 1.07 1.21 23.40
C CYS A 235 1.15 0.30 22.16
N THR A 236 0.54 0.68 21.03
CA THR A 236 0.67 -0.06 19.76
C THR A 236 2.07 0.13 19.16
N PHE A 237 2.64 1.34 19.25
CA PHE A 237 4.01 1.64 18.81
C PHE A 237 5.04 0.83 19.60
N ALA A 238 4.84 0.65 20.91
CA ALA A 238 5.72 -0.15 21.75
C ALA A 238 5.92 -1.60 21.23
N GLY A 239 4.95 -2.16 20.49
CA GLY A 239 5.07 -3.50 19.89
C GLY A 239 6.13 -3.59 18.80
N PHE A 240 6.44 -2.48 18.13
CA PHE A 240 7.54 -2.38 17.16
C PHE A 240 8.92 -2.32 17.83
N LEU A 241 8.97 -2.00 19.13
CA LEU A 241 10.21 -1.97 19.90
C LEU A 241 10.52 -3.33 20.55
N GLN A 242 9.70 -4.36 20.33
CA GLN A 242 9.96 -5.69 20.86
C GLN A 242 10.78 -6.51 19.86
N PRO A 243 11.87 -7.17 20.31
CA PRO A 243 12.58 -8.13 19.48
C PRO A 243 11.67 -9.33 19.16
N PRO A 244 11.98 -10.10 18.11
CA PRO A 244 11.19 -11.26 17.75
C PRO A 244 11.30 -12.38 18.81
N ASP A 245 10.17 -12.92 19.24
CA ASP A 245 10.08 -14.03 20.20
C ASP A 245 8.99 -15.01 19.75
N ALA A 246 9.36 -16.25 19.40
CA ALA A 246 8.41 -17.26 18.94
C ALA A 246 7.34 -17.66 19.99
N ARG A 247 7.51 -17.26 21.26
CA ARG A 247 6.57 -17.55 22.37
C ARG A 247 5.68 -16.37 22.73
N ALA A 248 5.87 -15.22 22.09
CA ALA A 248 5.11 -14.00 22.35
C ALA A 248 4.70 -13.31 21.04
N PRO A 249 3.74 -12.37 21.06
CA PRO A 249 3.46 -11.56 19.88
C PRO A 249 4.69 -10.75 19.46
N TRP A 250 5.01 -10.75 18.17
CA TRP A 250 6.08 -9.95 17.59
C TRP A 250 5.79 -9.58 16.14
N VAL A 251 6.34 -8.46 15.67
CA VAL A 251 6.14 -7.97 14.29
C VAL A 251 7.41 -7.36 13.68
N THR A 252 8.54 -7.46 14.38
CA THR A 252 9.80 -6.85 13.97
C THR A 252 10.91 -7.89 13.96
N LEU A 253 11.73 -7.87 12.92
CA LEU A 253 12.88 -8.75 12.71
C LEU A 253 14.04 -7.91 12.19
N VAL A 254 15.25 -8.18 12.68
CA VAL A 254 16.48 -7.72 12.01
C VAL A 254 17.07 -8.92 11.29
N ASP A 255 17.20 -8.84 9.98
CA ASP A 255 17.72 -9.95 9.18
C ASP A 255 19.25 -10.08 9.29
N ARG A 256 19.80 -11.10 8.61
CA ARG A 256 21.24 -11.37 8.58
C ARG A 256 22.09 -10.27 7.93
N ASN A 257 21.48 -9.37 7.16
CA ASN A 257 22.13 -8.22 6.54
C ASN A 257 22.03 -6.97 7.45
N HIS A 258 21.54 -7.15 8.67
CA HIS A 258 21.28 -6.08 9.63
C HIS A 258 20.22 -5.09 9.16
N LEU A 259 19.26 -5.54 8.36
CA LEU A 259 18.16 -4.72 7.86
C LEU A 259 16.88 -5.00 8.64
N LEU A 260 16.13 -3.94 8.94
CA LEU A 260 14.92 -3.98 9.73
C LEU A 260 13.73 -4.41 8.86
N TRP A 261 13.07 -5.51 9.21
CA TRP A 261 11.81 -5.94 8.64
C TRP A 261 10.66 -5.79 9.62
N LEU A 262 9.62 -5.09 9.17
CA LEU A 262 8.30 -5.08 9.77
C LEU A 262 7.49 -6.23 9.14
N VAL A 263 7.41 -7.35 9.86
CA VAL A 263 7.02 -8.68 9.35
C VAL A 263 5.49 -8.79 9.26
N GLU A 264 4.95 -9.12 8.09
CA GLU A 264 3.50 -9.23 7.87
C GLU A 264 2.92 -10.52 8.48
N TYR A 265 3.64 -11.62 8.36
CA TYR A 265 3.31 -12.97 8.84
C TYR A 265 4.49 -13.53 9.65
N PRO A 266 4.55 -13.27 10.97
CA PRO A 266 5.55 -13.83 11.90
C PRO A 266 5.30 -15.33 12.12
N PHE A 267 5.41 -16.11 11.05
CA PHE A 267 5.20 -17.55 11.02
C PHE A 267 6.41 -18.28 11.62
N GLY A 268 6.13 -19.24 12.52
CA GLY A 268 7.14 -20.10 13.11
C GLY A 268 8.20 -19.33 13.90
N SER A 269 9.46 -19.73 13.73
CA SER A 269 10.59 -19.02 14.32
C SER A 269 10.95 -17.76 13.53
N PRO A 270 11.69 -16.80 14.13
CA PRO A 270 12.10 -15.59 13.41
C PRO A 270 12.90 -15.83 12.13
N ARG A 271 13.51 -17.01 11.98
CA ARG A 271 14.24 -17.41 10.75
C ARG A 271 13.31 -17.87 9.62
N GLN A 272 12.08 -18.25 9.94
CA GLN A 272 11.07 -18.74 8.99
C GLN A 272 10.07 -17.67 8.59
N ALA A 273 10.09 -16.52 9.26
CA ALA A 273 9.15 -15.45 9.01
C ALA A 273 9.21 -14.95 7.56
N ASP A 274 8.07 -14.48 7.11
CA ASP A 274 7.94 -13.93 5.78
C ASP A 274 8.67 -12.58 5.68
N LEU A 275 9.04 -12.25 4.45
CA LEU A 275 9.53 -10.92 4.10
C LEU A 275 8.61 -10.35 3.01
N VAL A 276 7.31 -10.24 3.34
CA VAL A 276 6.30 -9.68 2.42
C VAL A 276 6.41 -8.17 2.34
N PHE A 277 6.52 -7.68 1.10
CA PHE A 277 6.87 -6.30 0.82
C PHE A 277 5.73 -5.31 1.10
N ASN A 278 4.49 -5.66 0.75
CA ASN A 278 3.35 -4.76 0.90
C ASN A 278 3.03 -4.47 2.39
N GLY A 279 3.15 -5.47 3.26
CA GLY A 279 2.96 -5.33 4.70
C GLY A 279 4.06 -4.52 5.35
N HIS A 280 5.32 -4.77 4.96
CA HIS A 280 6.45 -3.95 5.39
C HIS A 280 6.21 -2.47 5.10
N LEU A 281 5.89 -2.09 3.85
CA LEU A 281 5.62 -0.70 3.49
C LEU A 281 4.41 -0.10 4.22
N SER A 282 3.34 -0.88 4.41
CA SER A 282 2.17 -0.41 5.18
C SER A 282 2.53 -0.16 6.64
N ALA A 283 3.39 -0.98 7.23
CA ALA A 283 3.86 -0.79 8.59
C ALA A 283 4.75 0.46 8.71
N THR A 284 5.65 0.68 7.74
CA THR A 284 6.48 1.88 7.65
C THR A 284 5.65 3.16 7.63
N PHE A 285 4.52 3.17 6.94
CA PHE A 285 3.62 4.34 6.93
C PHE A 285 2.95 4.60 8.28
N GLY A 286 2.64 3.55 9.06
CA GLY A 286 2.16 3.71 10.43
C GLY A 286 3.20 4.33 11.36
N LEU A 287 4.47 3.95 11.20
CA LEU A 287 5.58 4.59 11.92
C LEU A 287 5.73 6.07 11.54
N TRP A 288 5.56 6.39 10.25
CA TRP A 288 5.55 7.79 9.78
C TRP A 288 4.44 8.59 10.44
N ASP A 289 3.17 8.12 10.40
CA ASP A 289 2.04 8.83 11.01
C ASP A 289 2.31 9.09 12.50
N TYR A 290 2.78 8.07 13.22
CA TYR A 290 3.07 8.18 14.65
C TYR A 290 4.21 9.18 14.92
N TYR A 291 5.28 9.17 14.12
CA TYR A 291 6.34 10.16 14.24
C TYR A 291 5.83 11.59 13.99
N GLN A 292 4.98 11.81 12.99
CA GLN A 292 4.42 13.13 12.73
C GLN A 292 3.59 13.68 13.90
N LEU A 293 2.87 12.82 14.63
CA LEU A 293 2.09 13.25 15.79
C LEU A 293 2.96 13.48 17.04
N THR A 294 3.97 12.64 17.24
CA THR A 294 4.65 12.52 18.54
C THR A 294 6.04 13.11 18.57
N HIS A 295 6.68 13.25 17.41
CA HIS A 295 8.12 13.48 17.25
C HIS A 295 8.99 12.51 18.06
N ASP A 296 8.47 11.32 18.39
CA ASP A 296 9.22 10.27 19.07
C ASP A 296 10.34 9.80 18.15
N ARG A 297 11.57 10.14 18.51
CA ARG A 297 12.71 9.88 17.64
C ARG A 297 13.05 8.38 17.53
N ARG A 298 12.49 7.52 18.40
CA ARG A 298 12.51 6.05 18.18
C ARG A 298 11.67 5.67 16.98
N ALA A 299 10.52 6.31 16.77
CA ALA A 299 9.68 6.09 15.61
C ALA A 299 10.36 6.55 14.32
N LEU A 300 11.06 7.69 14.35
CA LEU A 300 11.91 8.12 13.24
C LEU A 300 13.00 7.09 12.93
N ALA A 301 13.67 6.56 13.95
CA ALA A 301 14.72 5.57 13.75
C ALA A 301 14.18 4.25 13.17
N MET A 302 13.01 3.78 13.63
CA MET A 302 12.32 2.61 13.07
C MET A 302 11.86 2.87 11.64
N TYR A 303 11.33 4.06 11.35
CA TYR A 303 10.96 4.49 10.00
C TYR A 303 12.18 4.45 9.07
N ASP A 304 13.28 5.12 9.44
CA ASP A 304 14.52 5.17 8.67
C ASP A 304 15.08 3.75 8.41
N GLY A 305 15.10 2.89 9.43
CA GLY A 305 15.51 1.50 9.26
C GLY A 305 14.66 0.74 8.25
N ALA A 306 13.33 0.91 8.31
CA ALA A 306 12.42 0.26 7.37
C ALA A 306 12.57 0.82 5.94
N VAL A 307 12.72 2.14 5.77
CA VAL A 307 13.01 2.74 4.46
C VAL A 307 14.35 2.24 3.90
N THR A 308 15.36 2.16 4.76
CA THR A 308 16.68 1.61 4.42
C THR A 308 16.56 0.19 3.89
N THR A 309 15.77 -0.67 4.54
CA THR A 309 15.49 -2.04 4.05
C THR A 309 14.90 -2.03 2.64
N VAL A 310 13.89 -1.18 2.37
CA VAL A 310 13.31 -1.06 1.03
C VAL A 310 14.35 -0.64 0.00
N HIS A 311 15.18 0.35 0.34
CA HIS A 311 16.24 0.84 -0.55
C HIS A 311 17.28 -0.24 -0.84
N ARG A 312 17.72 -1.00 0.17
CA ARG A 312 18.76 -2.02 0.04
C ARG A 312 18.27 -3.28 -0.67
N TYR A 313 16.98 -3.62 -0.56
CA TYR A 313 16.36 -4.75 -1.26
C TYR A 313 15.76 -4.42 -2.63
N ARG A 314 15.84 -3.18 -3.10
CA ARG A 314 15.19 -2.73 -4.36
C ARG A 314 15.46 -3.62 -5.57
N ASP A 315 16.68 -4.15 -5.71
CA ASP A 315 17.07 -4.98 -6.84
C ASP A 315 16.49 -6.40 -6.72
N SER A 316 16.40 -6.94 -5.49
CA SER A 316 15.72 -8.21 -5.22
C SER A 316 14.20 -8.11 -5.39
N LEU A 317 13.62 -6.93 -5.18
CA LEU A 317 12.18 -6.71 -5.34
C LEU A 317 11.76 -6.60 -6.81
N ARG A 318 12.66 -6.12 -7.68
CA ARG A 318 12.36 -5.86 -9.08
C ARG A 318 12.63 -7.08 -9.96
N VAL A 319 11.60 -7.53 -10.68
CA VAL A 319 11.75 -8.51 -11.77
C VAL A 319 11.63 -7.76 -13.09
N ARG A 320 12.75 -7.62 -13.83
CA ARG A 320 12.74 -6.94 -15.13
C ARG A 320 11.82 -7.68 -16.10
N GLY A 321 10.87 -6.97 -16.69
CA GLY A 321 9.85 -7.59 -17.55
C GLY A 321 8.96 -8.59 -16.82
N GLY A 322 8.68 -8.39 -15.53
CA GLY A 322 7.78 -9.24 -14.75
C GLY A 322 7.15 -8.49 -13.57
N SER A 323 6.25 -9.16 -12.86
CA SER A 323 5.74 -8.63 -11.59
C SER A 323 6.84 -8.66 -10.53
N SER A 324 6.91 -7.61 -9.72
CA SER A 324 7.77 -7.52 -8.53
C SER A 324 7.61 -8.73 -7.60
N ILE A 325 8.64 -9.04 -6.82
CA ILE A 325 8.55 -10.03 -5.74
C ILE A 325 7.53 -9.59 -4.68
N TYR A 326 6.69 -10.54 -4.25
CA TYR A 326 5.71 -10.39 -3.16
C TYR A 326 6.32 -10.69 -1.80
N CYS A 327 6.94 -11.87 -1.66
CA CYS A 327 7.65 -12.30 -0.47
C CYS A 327 9.06 -12.72 -0.86
N LEU A 328 10.07 -12.17 -0.18
CA LEU A 328 11.47 -12.55 -0.43
C LEU A 328 11.79 -13.94 0.14
N THR A 329 11.25 -14.31 1.31
CA THR A 329 11.48 -15.63 1.93
C THR A 329 11.04 -16.77 1.00
N HIS A 330 9.85 -16.65 0.40
CA HIS A 330 9.27 -17.69 -0.45
C HIS A 330 9.58 -17.50 -1.95
N HIS A 331 10.32 -16.44 -2.31
CA HIS A 331 10.57 -16.04 -3.70
C HIS A 331 9.30 -15.96 -4.57
N SER A 332 8.15 -15.62 -3.96
CA SER A 332 6.86 -15.59 -4.65
C SER A 332 6.69 -14.27 -5.41
N VAL A 333 6.20 -14.33 -6.65
CA VAL A 333 5.93 -13.13 -7.45
C VAL A 333 4.56 -12.53 -7.12
N ALA A 334 4.47 -11.21 -7.16
CA ALA A 334 3.22 -10.51 -6.91
C ALA A 334 2.20 -10.76 -8.01
N THR A 335 0.94 -10.97 -7.60
CA THR A 335 -0.19 -10.86 -8.52
C THR A 335 -0.25 -9.43 -9.09
N SER A 336 -0.93 -9.23 -10.22
CA SER A 336 -0.99 -7.90 -10.84
C SER A 336 -1.58 -6.82 -9.93
N SER A 337 -2.47 -7.18 -9.00
CA SER A 337 -3.00 -6.24 -8.00
C SER A 337 -1.94 -5.84 -6.97
N TYR A 338 -1.16 -6.79 -6.45
CA TYR A 338 -0.08 -6.50 -5.50
C TYR A 338 1.08 -5.78 -6.18
N HIS A 339 1.41 -6.11 -7.42
CA HIS A 339 2.43 -5.39 -8.18
C HIS A 339 2.05 -3.91 -8.39
N ARG A 340 0.77 -3.65 -8.72
CA ARG A 340 0.22 -2.29 -8.77
C ARG A 340 0.21 -1.62 -7.39
N MET A 341 0.00 -2.38 -6.32
CA MET A 341 0.07 -1.86 -4.95
C MET A 341 1.51 -1.44 -4.59
N HIS A 342 2.50 -2.27 -4.88
CA HIS A 342 3.91 -1.98 -4.62
C HIS A 342 4.35 -0.68 -5.30
N SER A 343 4.02 -0.50 -6.58
CA SER A 343 4.32 0.77 -7.28
C SER A 343 3.67 1.97 -6.59
N ARG A 344 2.41 1.88 -6.16
CA ARG A 344 1.72 2.96 -5.42
C ARG A 344 2.34 3.24 -4.05
N GLN A 345 2.72 2.20 -3.32
CA GLN A 345 3.38 2.36 -2.02
C GLN A 345 4.78 2.97 -2.19
N LEU A 346 5.52 2.62 -3.24
CA LEU A 346 6.81 3.25 -3.55
C LEU A 346 6.68 4.74 -3.94
N ILE A 347 5.58 5.12 -4.62
CA ILE A 347 5.27 6.54 -4.84
C ILE A 347 5.00 7.26 -3.51
N GLN A 348 4.18 6.65 -2.62
CA GLN A 348 3.98 7.20 -1.28
C GLN A 348 5.32 7.33 -0.55
N LEU A 349 6.18 6.31 -0.58
CA LEU A 349 7.48 6.34 0.08
C LEU A 349 8.40 7.44 -0.49
N SER A 350 8.42 7.63 -1.82
CA SER A 350 9.15 8.74 -2.45
C SER A 350 8.67 10.10 -1.93
N LEU A 351 7.37 10.27 -1.75
CA LEU A 351 6.79 11.49 -1.21
C LEU A 351 7.18 11.72 0.26
N LEU A 352 7.11 10.67 1.09
CA LEU A 352 7.43 10.75 2.52
C LEU A 352 8.93 10.93 2.82
N THR A 353 9.80 10.43 1.94
CA THR A 353 11.26 10.53 2.11
C THR A 353 11.83 11.73 1.35
N GLY A 354 11.14 12.17 0.29
CA GLY A 354 11.68 13.05 -0.73
C GLY A 354 12.66 12.39 -1.68
N SER A 355 12.87 11.09 -1.53
CA SER A 355 13.93 10.37 -2.22
C SER A 355 13.45 9.85 -3.56
N SER A 356 14.29 10.05 -4.57
CA SER A 356 13.89 10.02 -5.96
C SER A 356 13.87 8.60 -6.52
N GLU A 357 14.73 7.73 -5.99
CA GLU A 357 14.90 6.34 -6.35
C GLU A 357 13.64 5.49 -6.15
N PHE A 358 12.79 5.80 -5.16
CA PHE A 358 11.56 5.05 -4.94
C PHE A 358 10.53 5.29 -6.05
N ALA A 359 10.45 6.52 -6.57
CA ALA A 359 9.58 6.81 -7.71
C ALA A 359 10.14 6.23 -9.02
N HIS A 360 11.47 6.20 -9.20
CA HIS A 360 12.09 5.49 -10.32
C HIS A 360 11.79 4.01 -10.27
N LEU A 361 11.92 3.39 -9.10
CA LEU A 361 11.54 2.00 -8.90
C LEU A 361 10.06 1.77 -9.20
N ALA A 362 9.16 2.64 -8.70
CA ALA A 362 7.74 2.55 -8.98
C ALA A 362 7.42 2.62 -10.49
N GLN A 363 8.02 3.58 -11.19
CA GLN A 363 7.86 3.73 -12.65
C GLN A 363 8.41 2.50 -13.38
N ALA A 364 9.57 2.00 -12.95
CA ALA A 364 10.18 0.80 -13.52
C ALA A 364 9.31 -0.44 -13.35
N LEU A 365 8.73 -0.66 -12.15
CA LEU A 365 7.78 -1.74 -11.90
C LEU A 365 6.59 -1.66 -12.86
N VAL A 366 5.97 -0.48 -13.00
CA VAL A 366 4.83 -0.29 -13.92
C VAL A 366 5.19 -0.58 -15.39
N GLY A 367 6.42 -0.27 -15.80
CA GLY A 367 6.94 -0.62 -17.13
C GLY A 367 7.27 -2.11 -17.30
N ASP A 368 7.75 -2.76 -16.24
CA ASP A 368 8.07 -4.19 -16.22
C ASP A 368 6.79 -5.03 -16.34
N SER A 369 5.72 -4.71 -15.63
CA SER A 369 4.44 -5.43 -15.73
C SER A 369 3.24 -4.49 -15.54
N PRO A 370 2.61 -4.00 -16.63
CA PRO A 370 1.47 -3.10 -16.51
C PRO A 370 0.24 -3.84 -15.96
N TYR A 371 -0.63 -3.11 -15.25
CA TYR A 371 -1.88 -3.68 -14.75
C TYR A 371 -2.75 -4.17 -15.93
N PRO A 372 -3.20 -5.44 -15.93
CA PRO A 372 -3.70 -6.11 -17.13
C PRO A 372 -5.09 -5.63 -17.59
N ILE A 373 -5.84 -4.93 -16.73
CA ILE A 373 -7.22 -4.53 -16.98
C ILE A 373 -7.30 -3.01 -17.12
N LEU A 374 -7.85 -2.56 -18.25
CA LEU A 374 -8.10 -1.15 -18.51
C LEU A 374 -9.47 -0.74 -17.96
N SER A 375 -9.61 0.53 -17.57
CA SER A 375 -10.84 1.06 -16.94
C SER A 375 -12.05 1.11 -17.87
N ARG A 376 -11.82 1.06 -19.19
CA ARG A 376 -12.81 1.11 -20.26
C ARG A 376 -12.20 0.48 -21.52
N PRO A 377 -12.96 0.29 -22.61
CA PRO A 377 -12.38 0.00 -23.90
C PRO A 377 -11.50 1.17 -24.39
N TYR A 378 -10.28 0.85 -24.82
CA TYR A 378 -9.35 1.77 -25.48
C TYR A 378 -9.24 1.41 -26.96
N VAL A 379 -9.02 2.42 -27.80
CA VAL A 379 -8.75 2.24 -29.22
C VAL A 379 -7.28 1.86 -29.42
N VAL A 380 -7.03 0.86 -30.26
CA VAL A 380 -5.71 0.44 -30.73
C VAL A 380 -5.63 0.73 -32.22
N ASP A 381 -4.70 1.59 -32.61
CA ASP A 381 -4.34 1.84 -34.00
C ASP A 381 -3.51 0.67 -34.53
N LEU A 382 -3.92 0.12 -35.67
CA LEU A 382 -3.20 -0.90 -36.43
C LEU A 382 -2.80 -0.30 -37.78
N ALA A 383 -1.51 -0.06 -37.99
CA ALA A 383 -1.01 0.45 -39.27
C ALA A 383 -1.18 -0.59 -40.39
N ALA A 384 -1.12 -0.12 -41.64
CA ALA A 384 -0.96 -1.04 -42.77
C ALA A 384 0.30 -1.91 -42.60
N GLY A 385 0.25 -3.15 -43.08
CA GLY A 385 1.34 -4.12 -42.96
C GLY A 385 0.94 -5.39 -42.23
N ARG A 386 1.94 -6.22 -41.91
CA ARG A 386 1.76 -7.55 -41.33
C ARG A 386 1.62 -7.49 -39.81
N HIS A 387 0.54 -8.05 -39.29
CA HIS A 387 0.25 -8.20 -37.87
C HIS A 387 0.13 -9.68 -37.50
N VAL A 388 0.67 -10.03 -36.33
CA VAL A 388 0.60 -11.40 -35.77
C VAL A 388 -0.08 -11.35 -34.42
N GLY A 389 -1.23 -12.02 -34.32
CA GLY A 389 -1.98 -12.21 -33.09
C GLY A 389 -1.83 -13.63 -32.56
N PHE A 390 -1.75 -13.78 -31.23
CA PHE A 390 -1.65 -15.09 -30.57
C PHE A 390 -2.93 -15.49 -29.84
N SER A 391 -3.30 -16.75 -29.93
CA SER A 391 -4.10 -17.40 -28.89
C SER A 391 -3.14 -17.76 -27.74
N TYR A 392 -3.47 -17.34 -26.53
CA TYR A 392 -2.57 -17.45 -25.38
C TYR A 392 -3.34 -17.92 -24.15
N ASP A 393 -2.86 -19.00 -23.54
CA ASP A 393 -3.32 -19.48 -22.25
C ASP A 393 -2.56 -18.74 -21.15
N VAL A 394 -3.29 -17.93 -20.38
CA VAL A 394 -2.73 -17.10 -19.30
C VAL A 394 -2.32 -17.94 -18.09
N ALA A 395 -2.94 -19.12 -17.89
CA ALA A 395 -2.63 -19.99 -16.75
C ALA A 395 -1.32 -20.75 -16.97
N THR A 396 -1.13 -21.30 -18.18
CA THR A 396 0.08 -22.06 -18.51
C THR A 396 1.19 -21.24 -19.16
N GLY A 397 0.87 -20.01 -19.58
CA GLY A 397 1.80 -19.13 -20.27
C GLY A 397 2.10 -19.55 -21.72
N LYS A 398 1.35 -20.51 -22.28
CA LYS A 398 1.61 -21.08 -23.60
C LYS A 398 0.82 -20.37 -24.70
N VAL A 399 1.48 -20.19 -25.85
CA VAL A 399 0.80 -19.82 -27.09
C VAL A 399 0.15 -21.08 -27.66
N THR A 400 -1.16 -21.05 -27.84
CA THR A 400 -1.97 -22.19 -28.32
C THR A 400 -2.36 -22.04 -29.79
N GLY A 401 -2.06 -20.90 -30.41
CA GLY A 401 -2.35 -20.65 -31.81
C GLY A 401 -1.83 -19.29 -32.26
N THR A 402 -1.71 -19.12 -33.57
CA THR A 402 -1.27 -17.88 -34.20
C THR A 402 -2.20 -17.52 -35.34
N ARG A 403 -2.53 -16.24 -35.47
CA ARG A 403 -3.25 -15.68 -36.61
C ARG A 403 -2.43 -14.54 -37.19
N THR A 404 -2.16 -14.61 -38.49
CA THR A 404 -1.46 -13.54 -39.22
C THR A 404 -2.45 -12.83 -40.14
N VAL A 405 -2.42 -11.50 -40.15
CA VAL A 405 -3.22 -10.67 -41.06
C VAL A 405 -2.30 -9.61 -41.67
N THR A 406 -2.41 -9.40 -42.98
CA THR A 406 -1.76 -8.27 -43.67
C THR A 406 -2.82 -7.23 -44.01
N LEU A 407 -2.71 -6.05 -43.39
CA LEU A 407 -3.62 -4.94 -43.60
C LEU A 407 -3.15 -4.08 -44.77
N LYS A 408 -4.01 -3.91 -45.80
CA LYS A 408 -3.71 -3.02 -46.93
C LYS A 408 -3.74 -1.54 -46.55
N GLN A 409 -4.57 -1.18 -45.57
CA GLN A 409 -4.73 0.16 -45.04
C GLN A 409 -4.76 0.11 -43.52
N ALA A 410 -4.42 1.22 -42.87
CA ALA A 410 -4.52 1.31 -41.42
C ALA A 410 -5.98 1.15 -40.97
N THR A 411 -6.17 0.51 -39.82
CA THR A 411 -7.48 0.32 -39.19
C THR A 411 -7.36 0.46 -37.68
N THR A 412 -8.46 0.31 -36.97
CA THR A 412 -8.50 0.38 -35.52
C THR A 412 -9.24 -0.81 -34.92
N GLY A 413 -8.84 -1.25 -33.74
CA GLY A 413 -9.66 -2.13 -32.91
C GLY A 413 -9.83 -1.55 -31.51
N THR A 414 -10.57 -2.25 -30.66
CA THR A 414 -10.65 -1.93 -29.23
C THR A 414 -9.87 -2.93 -28.39
N THR A 415 -9.53 -2.56 -27.16
CA THR A 415 -9.04 -3.49 -26.14
C THR A 415 -9.46 -3.05 -24.75
N VAL A 416 -9.69 -4.02 -23.87
CA VAL A 416 -9.84 -3.81 -22.42
C VAL A 416 -8.70 -4.46 -21.62
N ARG A 417 -7.73 -5.08 -22.32
CA ARG A 417 -6.61 -5.76 -21.67
C ARG A 417 -5.28 -5.42 -22.33
N ARG A 418 -4.35 -4.95 -21.53
CA ARG A 418 -2.95 -4.66 -21.92
C ARG A 418 -2.05 -5.27 -20.85
N MET A 419 -1.29 -6.30 -21.20
CA MET A 419 -0.43 -6.97 -20.22
C MET A 419 0.82 -7.52 -20.87
N ARG A 420 1.83 -7.82 -20.03
CA ARG A 420 2.97 -8.60 -20.48
C ARG A 420 2.61 -10.07 -20.54
N LEU A 421 2.98 -10.73 -21.64
CA LEU A 421 2.88 -12.19 -21.74
C LEU A 421 4.21 -12.82 -21.30
N GLN A 422 4.16 -13.98 -20.65
CA GLN A 422 5.34 -14.68 -20.14
C GLN A 422 6.37 -14.93 -21.23
N GLY A 423 7.63 -14.54 -20.98
CA GLY A 423 8.72 -14.66 -21.94
C GLY A 423 8.61 -13.75 -23.18
N ARG A 424 7.70 -12.76 -23.16
CA ARG A 424 7.41 -11.89 -24.31
C ARG A 424 7.25 -10.41 -23.91
N GLY A 425 6.93 -9.59 -24.92
CA GLY A 425 6.62 -8.17 -24.79
C GLY A 425 5.27 -7.87 -24.11
N ILE A 426 4.85 -6.62 -24.21
CA ILE A 426 3.50 -6.16 -23.86
C ILE A 426 2.57 -6.44 -25.04
N TYR A 427 1.36 -6.90 -24.77
CA TYR A 427 0.34 -7.24 -25.76
C TYR A 427 -1.01 -6.65 -25.37
N TYR A 428 -1.85 -6.43 -26.39
CA TYR A 428 -3.26 -6.11 -26.24
C TYR A 428 -4.09 -7.33 -26.59
N ARG A 429 -5.09 -7.66 -25.76
CA ARG A 429 -6.13 -8.61 -26.20
C ARG A 429 -7.14 -7.85 -27.04
N MET A 430 -7.16 -8.10 -28.34
CA MET A 430 -8.02 -7.37 -29.25
C MET A 430 -9.49 -7.70 -28.99
N GLY A 431 -10.28 -6.65 -28.81
CA GLY A 431 -11.74 -6.66 -28.75
C GLY A 431 -12.34 -6.45 -30.13
N THR A 432 -13.41 -5.67 -30.23
CA THR A 432 -14.16 -5.42 -31.47
C THR A 432 -13.43 -4.53 -32.47
N GLY A 433 -13.85 -4.55 -33.74
CA GLY A 433 -13.38 -3.63 -34.79
C GLY A 433 -12.10 -4.03 -35.52
N SER A 434 -11.40 -5.08 -35.08
CA SER A 434 -10.15 -5.56 -35.70
C SER A 434 -10.31 -6.96 -36.30
N PRO A 435 -9.63 -7.32 -37.41
CA PRO A 435 -9.59 -8.70 -37.90
C PRO A 435 -8.85 -9.67 -36.95
N LEU A 436 -8.21 -9.15 -35.91
CA LEU A 436 -7.49 -9.91 -34.88
C LEU A 436 -8.28 -10.08 -33.57
N VAL A 437 -9.61 -9.83 -33.58
CA VAL A 437 -10.49 -10.04 -32.41
C VAL A 437 -10.18 -11.35 -31.68
N GLY A 438 -10.07 -11.28 -30.36
CA GLY A 438 -9.82 -12.42 -29.48
C GLY A 438 -8.35 -12.81 -29.33
N THR A 439 -7.48 -12.35 -30.23
CA THR A 439 -6.04 -12.64 -30.19
C THR A 439 -5.26 -11.58 -29.40
N TRP A 440 -4.05 -11.95 -28.97
CA TRP A 440 -3.08 -11.06 -28.34
C TRP A 440 -2.13 -10.50 -29.40
N VAL A 441 -2.19 -9.19 -29.63
CA VAL A 441 -1.35 -8.47 -30.60
C VAL A 441 -0.26 -7.71 -29.85
N PRO A 442 1.01 -7.79 -30.27
CA PRO A 442 2.10 -7.12 -29.58
C PRO A 442 1.93 -5.60 -29.60
N GLU A 443 2.34 -4.90 -28.55
CA GLU A 443 2.49 -3.45 -28.53
C GLU A 443 3.78 -3.07 -29.26
N GLN A 444 3.65 -2.42 -30.42
CA GLN A 444 4.79 -2.04 -31.26
C GLN A 444 4.63 -0.61 -31.75
N ALA A 445 5.59 0.25 -31.43
CA ALA A 445 5.61 1.62 -31.92
C ALA A 445 5.58 1.66 -33.46
N GLY A 446 4.72 2.50 -34.03
CA GLY A 446 4.54 2.62 -35.47
C GLY A 446 3.62 1.57 -36.11
N LEU A 447 3.37 0.44 -35.45
CA LEU A 447 2.59 -0.66 -36.02
C LEU A 447 1.27 -0.92 -35.27
N SER A 448 1.32 -1.12 -33.96
CA SER A 448 0.17 -1.50 -33.11
C SER A 448 0.22 -0.71 -31.81
N MET A 449 -0.57 0.37 -31.74
CA MET A 449 -0.45 1.38 -30.68
C MET A 449 -1.81 1.69 -30.05
N ILE A 450 -1.91 1.51 -28.74
CA ILE A 450 -3.03 2.02 -27.97
C ILE A 450 -3.05 3.55 -27.97
N ARG A 451 -4.23 4.15 -28.16
CA ARG A 451 -4.46 5.59 -28.08
C ARG A 451 -4.55 6.05 -26.63
N GLY A 452 -4.13 7.28 -26.37
CA GLY A 452 -4.22 7.92 -25.06
C GLY A 452 -3.15 7.47 -24.06
N LEU A 453 -3.44 7.72 -22.79
CA LEU A 453 -2.55 7.48 -21.66
C LEU A 453 -2.82 6.08 -21.10
N VAL A 454 -1.79 5.24 -21.02
CA VAL A 454 -1.84 3.96 -20.29
C VAL A 454 -0.71 3.86 -19.29
N SER A 455 -0.86 2.97 -18.29
CA SER A 455 0.16 2.78 -17.24
C SER A 455 0.56 4.09 -16.55
N THR A 456 -0.44 4.91 -16.20
CA THR A 456 -0.19 6.20 -15.57
C THR A 456 0.38 6.04 -14.17
N VAL A 457 1.38 6.84 -13.86
CA VAL A 457 2.00 6.98 -12.54
C VAL A 457 1.90 8.45 -12.16
N ASP A 458 1.09 8.76 -11.16
CA ASP A 458 1.02 10.09 -10.56
C ASP A 458 2.04 10.15 -9.42
N PHE A 459 3.01 11.05 -9.50
CA PHE A 459 4.08 11.17 -8.50
C PHE A 459 3.62 11.94 -7.25
N ARG A 460 2.47 12.62 -7.28
CA ARG A 460 1.85 13.36 -6.17
C ARG A 460 2.68 14.53 -5.62
N THR A 461 3.81 14.81 -6.27
CA THR A 461 4.71 15.94 -6.06
C THR A 461 5.43 16.23 -7.37
N ASP A 462 5.85 17.49 -7.53
CA ASP A 462 6.74 17.88 -8.62
C ASP A 462 8.11 17.23 -8.46
N ARG A 463 8.67 16.82 -9.60
CA ARG A 463 10.00 16.24 -9.78
C ARG A 463 10.74 16.98 -10.87
N HIS A 464 12.07 16.90 -10.91
CA HIS A 464 12.88 17.73 -11.80
C HIS A 464 13.36 16.99 -13.05
N ALA A 465 13.32 17.67 -14.18
CA ALA A 465 14.00 17.30 -15.41
C ALA A 465 14.64 18.55 -16.05
N SER A 466 15.36 18.37 -17.15
CA SER A 466 15.99 19.46 -17.89
C SER A 466 15.70 19.40 -19.38
N LEU A 467 15.43 20.57 -19.96
CA LEU A 467 15.45 20.81 -21.40
C LEU A 467 16.87 21.19 -21.79
N VAL A 468 17.43 20.53 -22.80
CA VAL A 468 18.77 20.78 -23.33
C VAL A 468 18.71 21.85 -24.40
N ALA A 469 19.63 22.82 -24.35
CA ALA A 469 19.75 23.90 -25.32
C ALA A 469 19.82 23.39 -26.78
N GLY A 470 19.27 24.17 -27.71
CA GLY A 470 19.26 23.87 -29.13
C GLY A 470 18.24 22.79 -29.56
N ARG A 471 17.52 22.16 -28.62
CA ARG A 471 16.52 21.13 -28.94
C ARG A 471 15.10 21.71 -29.04
N THR A 472 14.32 21.17 -29.96
CA THR A 472 12.88 21.39 -30.04
C THR A 472 12.14 20.28 -29.30
N TYR A 473 11.33 20.67 -28.34
CA TYR A 473 10.47 19.81 -27.54
C TYR A 473 9.03 19.90 -28.05
N THR A 474 8.43 18.75 -28.32
CA THR A 474 7.02 18.66 -28.67
C THR A 474 6.26 18.09 -27.47
N GLY A 475 5.28 18.85 -26.98
CA GLY A 475 4.36 18.43 -25.93
C GLY A 475 2.97 18.14 -26.50
N HIS A 476 2.29 17.13 -25.95
CA HIS A 476 0.92 16.78 -26.34
C HIS A 476 -0.05 16.77 -25.15
N LYS A 477 -1.31 17.14 -25.39
CA LYS A 477 -2.44 16.93 -24.45
C LYS A 477 -3.42 15.94 -25.05
N TYR A 478 -4.08 15.19 -24.17
CA TYR A 478 -5.06 14.17 -24.53
C TYR A 478 -6.35 14.40 -23.74
N ASP A 479 -7.49 14.12 -24.38
CA ASP A 479 -8.78 14.03 -23.69
C ASP A 479 -8.93 12.69 -22.94
N SER A 480 -10.07 12.52 -22.25
CA SER A 480 -10.39 11.29 -21.53
C SER A 480 -10.59 10.08 -22.45
N ALA A 481 -10.86 10.27 -23.74
CA ALA A 481 -10.99 9.23 -24.75
C ALA A 481 -9.62 8.78 -25.30
N GLY A 482 -8.58 9.59 -25.12
CA GLY A 482 -7.22 9.37 -25.60
C GLY A 482 -6.91 10.05 -26.94
N ASN A 483 -7.79 10.93 -27.41
CA ASN A 483 -7.53 11.76 -28.59
C ASN A 483 -6.62 12.91 -28.23
N ARG A 484 -5.70 13.25 -29.13
CA ARG A 484 -4.82 14.41 -28.95
C ARG A 484 -5.61 15.69 -29.19
N ILE A 485 -5.72 16.53 -28.16
CA ILE A 485 -6.48 17.79 -28.20
C ILE A 485 -5.61 19.03 -28.34
N ALA A 486 -4.32 18.94 -28.02
CA ALA A 486 -3.39 20.05 -28.21
C ALA A 486 -1.97 19.56 -28.47
N THR A 487 -1.20 20.38 -29.19
CA THR A 487 0.24 20.22 -29.38
C THR A 487 0.92 21.55 -29.17
N VAL A 488 2.08 21.53 -28.52
CA VAL A 488 2.96 22.70 -28.38
C VAL A 488 4.37 22.32 -28.80
N LYS A 489 5.08 23.24 -29.45
CA LYS A 489 6.52 23.12 -29.74
C LYS A 489 7.27 24.21 -28.99
N VAL A 490 8.31 23.83 -28.27
CA VAL A 490 9.17 24.74 -27.50
C VAL A 490 10.61 24.49 -27.89
N ILE A 491 11.28 25.53 -28.38
CA ILE A 491 12.73 25.49 -28.63
C ILE A 491 13.42 25.93 -27.34
N ALA A 492 14.23 25.05 -26.76
CA ALA A 492 15.05 25.39 -25.60
C ALA A 492 16.27 26.20 -26.06
N ARG A 493 16.27 27.51 -25.79
CA ARG A 493 17.40 28.40 -26.15
C ARG A 493 18.60 28.24 -25.22
N ALA A 494 18.37 27.76 -24.00
CA ALA A 494 19.37 27.45 -22.99
C ALA A 494 19.00 26.14 -22.30
N ASN A 495 19.91 25.61 -21.48
CA ASN A 495 19.57 24.52 -20.57
C ASN A 495 18.61 25.05 -19.51
N VAL A 496 17.41 24.49 -19.43
CA VAL A 496 16.35 24.96 -18.53
C VAL A 496 15.83 23.82 -17.67
N GLY A 497 15.81 24.01 -16.36
CA GLY A 497 15.14 23.10 -15.44
C GLY A 497 13.63 23.20 -15.58
N VAL A 498 12.94 22.07 -15.57
CA VAL A 498 11.48 21.98 -15.57
C VAL A 498 11.03 20.99 -14.51
N THR A 499 9.82 21.17 -13.99
CA THR A 499 9.17 20.16 -13.15
C THR A 499 8.19 19.29 -13.93
N TYR A 500 7.97 18.06 -13.45
CA TYR A 500 6.94 17.14 -13.90
C TYR A 500 6.30 16.41 -12.71
N ASP A 501 5.06 15.98 -12.87
CA ASP A 501 4.25 15.42 -11.77
C ASP A 501 3.66 14.03 -12.10
N ALA A 502 3.77 13.56 -13.34
CA ALA A 502 3.28 12.24 -13.73
C ALA A 502 4.09 11.61 -14.86
N ALA A 503 4.01 10.29 -14.98
CA ALA A 503 4.48 9.50 -16.10
C ALA A 503 3.35 8.67 -16.72
N ALA A 504 3.44 8.38 -18.01
CA ALA A 504 2.52 7.51 -18.73
C ALA A 504 3.19 6.88 -19.95
N TRP A 505 2.66 5.76 -20.43
CA TRP A 505 3.04 5.19 -21.71
C TRP A 505 2.06 5.70 -22.75
N ILE A 506 2.59 6.31 -23.80
CA ILE A 506 1.81 6.88 -24.90
C ILE A 506 2.42 6.34 -26.19
N ARG A 507 1.62 5.62 -26.97
CA ARG A 507 2.08 4.97 -28.21
C ARG A 507 3.37 4.14 -28.00
N ALA A 508 3.36 3.30 -26.96
CA ALA A 508 4.48 2.44 -26.52
C ALA A 508 5.74 3.17 -26.01
N VAL A 509 5.71 4.50 -25.83
CA VAL A 509 6.87 5.29 -25.37
C VAL A 509 6.56 5.98 -24.03
N PRO A 510 7.47 5.93 -23.04
CA PRO A 510 7.32 6.68 -21.80
C PRO A 510 7.32 8.19 -22.03
N HIS A 511 6.35 8.87 -21.43
CA HIS A 511 6.21 10.32 -21.43
C HIS A 511 6.08 10.83 -19.99
N LEU A 512 6.54 12.05 -19.76
CA LEU A 512 6.36 12.78 -18.50
C LEU A 512 5.42 13.98 -18.73
N ARG A 513 4.51 14.22 -17.79
CA ARG A 513 3.64 15.40 -17.79
C ARG A 513 4.40 16.55 -17.13
N ILE A 514 4.85 17.52 -17.94
CA ILE A 514 5.55 18.70 -17.42
C ILE A 514 4.56 19.56 -16.63
N SER A 515 4.92 20.00 -15.42
CA SER A 515 4.07 20.79 -14.52
C SER A 515 4.48 22.27 -14.42
N SER A 516 5.62 22.66 -15.00
CA SER A 516 6.12 24.06 -15.05
C SER A 516 6.28 24.63 -16.46
N GLY A 517 6.38 25.97 -16.55
CA GLY A 517 6.81 26.68 -17.76
C GLY A 517 5.87 26.52 -18.96
N ARG A 518 6.39 26.76 -20.17
CA ARG A 518 5.59 26.74 -21.42
C ARG A 518 5.06 25.36 -21.81
N LEU A 519 5.61 24.29 -21.23
CA LEU A 519 5.18 22.91 -21.44
C LEU A 519 4.21 22.44 -20.34
N ARG A 520 3.78 23.31 -19.42
CA ARG A 520 2.87 22.95 -18.32
C ARG A 520 1.59 22.25 -18.80
N GLY A 521 1.33 21.09 -18.23
CA GLY A 521 0.22 20.21 -18.55
C GLY A 521 0.38 19.39 -19.84
N TYR A 522 1.53 19.45 -20.52
CA TYR A 522 1.80 18.67 -21.73
C TYR A 522 2.68 17.44 -21.43
N TRP A 523 2.38 16.34 -22.12
CA TRP A 523 3.18 15.12 -22.10
C TRP A 523 4.33 15.23 -23.09
N VAL A 524 5.55 15.02 -22.62
CA VAL A 524 6.79 15.06 -23.41
C VAL A 524 7.49 13.71 -23.30
N ALA A 525 7.97 13.17 -24.42
CA ALA A 525 8.68 11.90 -24.43
C ALA A 525 9.89 11.94 -23.49
N GLN A 526 9.96 11.01 -22.54
CA GLN A 526 10.96 11.02 -21.47
C GLN A 526 12.39 10.97 -22.04
N ALA A 527 12.62 10.22 -23.11
CA ALA A 527 13.92 10.11 -23.78
C ALA A 527 14.43 11.42 -24.41
N ARG A 528 13.59 12.47 -24.50
CA ARG A 528 14.01 13.80 -24.98
C ARG A 528 14.54 14.70 -23.86
N LEU A 529 14.19 14.39 -22.62
CA LEU A 529 14.56 15.15 -21.43
C LEU A 529 15.91 14.66 -20.89
N ALA A 530 16.64 15.54 -20.21
CA ALA A 530 17.86 15.21 -19.48
C ALA A 530 17.65 15.33 -17.97
N LYS A 531 18.54 14.73 -17.17
CA LYS A 531 18.55 14.84 -15.70
C LYS A 531 17.17 14.57 -15.07
N VAL A 532 16.49 13.52 -15.53
CA VAL A 532 15.17 13.11 -15.03
C VAL A 532 15.34 12.51 -13.64
N ALA A 533 14.82 13.19 -12.62
CA ALA A 533 15.06 12.93 -11.21
C ALA A 533 14.06 12.00 -10.54
#